data_AF-A0A8T9CNW3-F1
#
_entry.id   AF-A0A8T9CNW3-F1
#
_cell.length_a   1.000
_cell.length_b   1.000
_cell.length_c   1.000
_cell.angle_alpha   90.00
_cell.angle_beta   90.00
_cell.angle_gamma   90.00
#
_symmetry.space_group_name_H-M   'P 1'
#
loop_
_entity.id
_entity.type
_entity.pdbx_description
1 polymer ?
#
loop_
_entity_poly.entity_id
_entity_poly.type
_entity_poly.pdbx_seq_one_letter_code
_entity_poly.pdbx_strand_id
1 'polypeptide(L)'
;SYMFGANDGNSPDDIANTKLVVMFGNNPAETRMSGGGVTYYVEQARERSNARMIVIDPRYNDTAAGREDEWLPIRPGTDGALACAIAWVLITENMVDQPFLDKYCVGYDEKTLPANAPRNAHYKAYILGEGPDGIAKTPEWAAKITSIPAEKIIQLAREIGSAKPAYICQGWGPQRHSNGEQTSRAIAMLSVLTGNVGINGGNSGVREGSWDLGVEWFPMLENPVKTQISVFTWTDAIDHGKEMTATRDGVRGKEKLDVPIKFLWCYASNTLINQHGDINHTHEVLQDDSKCEMIVGIDHFMTASAKYCDILLPDLMPTEQEDLISHESAGNMGYVILAQPATSAKFERKPIYWMLSEVAKRLGPDVYQTFTEGRSQHEWIKYLHAKTKERNPEMPDYEEMK
;
A
#
# COMPACT_ATOMS: atom_id res chain seq x y z
N SER A 1 3.72 14.69 4.70
CA SER A 1 3.66 14.39 3.25
C SER A 1 2.67 15.36 2.63
N TYR A 2 2.99 15.98 1.49
CA TYR A 2 2.09 16.93 0.79
C TYR A 2 1.24 16.26 -0.32
N MET A 3 1.31 14.94 -0.47
CA MET A 3 0.35 14.14 -1.25
C MET A 3 -0.83 13.69 -0.37
N PHE A 4 -1.71 12.82 -0.87
CA PHE A 4 -2.96 12.36 -0.24
C PHE A 4 -2.85 11.88 1.22
N GLY A 5 -1.65 11.55 1.73
CA GLY A 5 -1.43 11.16 3.12
C GLY A 5 -1.89 9.74 3.46
N ALA A 6 -2.89 9.23 2.75
CA ALA A 6 -3.39 7.85 2.76
C ALA A 6 -3.56 7.34 1.32
N ASN A 7 -4.00 6.09 1.17
CA ASN A 7 -4.30 5.45 -0.12
C ASN A 7 -5.79 5.62 -0.50
N ASP A 8 -6.38 6.77 -0.15
CA ASP A 8 -7.79 7.03 -0.39
C ASP A 8 -8.06 7.18 -1.90
N GLY A 9 -9.12 6.53 -2.34
CA GLY A 9 -9.57 6.53 -3.73
C GLY A 9 -11.03 6.08 -3.78
N ASN A 10 -11.60 6.16 -4.98
CA ASN A 10 -12.96 5.66 -5.20
C ASN A 10 -12.98 4.16 -4.96
N SER A 11 -14.14 3.65 -4.54
CA SER A 11 -14.33 2.22 -4.43
C SER A 11 -14.25 1.56 -5.83
N PRO A 12 -13.75 0.31 -5.95
CA PRO A 12 -13.55 -0.32 -7.26
C PRO A 12 -14.78 -0.44 -8.16
N ASP A 13 -16.01 -0.42 -7.62
CA ASP A 13 -17.22 -0.43 -8.46
C ASP A 13 -17.39 0.81 -9.31
N ASP A 14 -16.85 1.93 -8.84
CA ASP A 14 -16.95 3.18 -9.56
C ASP A 14 -16.14 3.19 -10.86
N ILE A 15 -15.23 2.22 -11.05
CA ILE A 15 -14.56 1.96 -12.33
C ILE A 15 -15.60 1.81 -13.45
N ALA A 16 -16.77 1.22 -13.18
CA ALA A 16 -17.82 1.01 -14.19
C ALA A 16 -18.31 2.32 -14.85
N ASN A 17 -18.13 3.46 -14.18
CA ASN A 17 -18.54 4.77 -14.66
C ASN A 17 -17.42 5.52 -15.42
N THR A 18 -16.24 4.92 -15.57
CA THR A 18 -15.11 5.56 -16.24
C THR A 18 -15.21 5.51 -17.76
N LYS A 19 -14.57 6.45 -18.47
CA LYS A 19 -14.46 6.43 -19.95
C LYS A 19 -13.10 5.95 -20.45
N LEU A 20 -12.10 5.94 -19.58
CA LEU A 20 -10.74 5.51 -19.89
C LEU A 20 -10.14 4.86 -18.66
N VAL A 21 -9.63 3.66 -18.82
CA VAL A 21 -8.86 2.91 -17.81
C VAL A 21 -7.39 2.93 -18.23
N VAL A 22 -6.52 3.45 -17.38
CA VAL A 22 -5.06 3.40 -17.59
C VAL A 22 -4.40 2.75 -16.39
N MET A 23 -3.75 1.60 -16.60
CA MET A 23 -3.11 0.83 -15.54
C MET A 23 -1.59 0.79 -15.71
N PHE A 24 -0.86 1.25 -14.69
CA PHE A 24 0.61 1.18 -14.64
C PHE A 24 1.08 -0.01 -13.80
N GLY A 25 1.75 -0.98 -14.43
CA GLY A 25 2.36 -2.16 -13.80
C GLY A 25 1.41 -2.89 -12.86
N ASN A 26 0.15 -3.05 -13.26
CA ASN A 26 -0.92 -3.60 -12.46
C ASN A 26 -1.52 -4.87 -13.08
N ASN A 27 -1.71 -5.91 -12.26
CA ASN A 27 -2.29 -7.18 -12.68
C ASN A 27 -3.37 -7.66 -11.69
N PRO A 28 -4.53 -6.98 -11.60
CA PRO A 28 -5.62 -7.38 -10.72
C PRO A 28 -6.15 -8.81 -11.01
N ALA A 29 -6.01 -9.33 -12.23
CA ALA A 29 -6.39 -10.71 -12.55
C ALA A 29 -5.64 -11.76 -11.71
N GLU A 30 -4.39 -11.51 -11.34
CA GLU A 30 -3.64 -12.38 -10.43
C GLU A 30 -3.55 -11.84 -9.00
N THR A 31 -3.61 -10.53 -8.80
CA THR A 31 -3.36 -9.92 -7.47
C THR A 31 -4.63 -9.60 -6.69
N ARG A 32 -5.81 -9.74 -7.31
CA ARG A 32 -7.14 -9.43 -6.72
C ARG A 32 -8.19 -10.49 -7.11
N MET A 33 -7.85 -11.78 -7.00
CA MET A 33 -8.64 -12.90 -7.53
C MET A 33 -9.96 -13.20 -6.79
N SER A 34 -10.23 -12.58 -5.63
CA SER A 34 -11.27 -13.00 -4.67
C SER A 34 -12.73 -12.72 -5.07
N GLY A 35 -13.04 -12.57 -6.36
CA GLY A 35 -14.41 -12.46 -6.88
C GLY A 35 -15.11 -11.10 -6.65
N GLY A 36 -14.71 -10.28 -5.67
CA GLY A 36 -15.18 -8.90 -5.48
C GLY A 36 -14.54 -7.87 -6.42
N GLY A 37 -14.12 -8.34 -7.60
CA GLY A 37 -12.86 -7.97 -8.23
C GLY A 37 -12.83 -6.67 -9.05
N VAL A 38 -11.63 -6.10 -9.13
CA VAL A 38 -11.28 -5.00 -10.05
C VAL A 38 -11.48 -5.41 -11.51
N THR A 39 -11.12 -6.65 -11.88
CA THR A 39 -11.27 -7.15 -13.25
C THR A 39 -12.73 -7.17 -13.71
N TYR A 40 -13.67 -7.54 -12.83
CA TYR A 40 -15.09 -7.46 -13.13
C TYR A 40 -15.53 -6.02 -13.43
N TYR A 41 -15.11 -5.06 -12.63
CA TYR A 41 -15.51 -3.66 -12.82
C TYR A 41 -14.87 -3.00 -14.05
N VAL A 42 -13.67 -3.44 -14.46
CA VAL A 42 -13.06 -3.04 -15.74
C VAL A 42 -13.91 -3.52 -16.91
N GLU A 43 -14.40 -4.77 -16.89
CA GLU A 43 -15.33 -5.26 -17.91
C GLU A 43 -16.66 -4.49 -17.88
N GLN A 44 -17.20 -4.18 -16.70
CA GLN A 44 -18.40 -3.36 -16.58
C GLN A 44 -18.19 -1.94 -17.14
N ALA A 45 -17.00 -1.35 -17.00
CA ALA A 45 -16.68 -0.06 -17.61
C ALA A 45 -16.72 -0.15 -19.14
N ARG A 46 -16.22 -1.24 -19.70
CA ARG A 46 -16.28 -1.51 -21.13
C ARG A 46 -17.72 -1.68 -21.61
N GLU A 47 -18.52 -2.47 -20.91
CA GLU A 47 -19.92 -2.73 -21.27
C GLU A 47 -20.83 -1.50 -21.13
N ARG A 48 -20.69 -0.75 -20.03
CA ARG A 48 -21.62 0.33 -19.67
C ARG A 48 -21.21 1.69 -20.21
N SER A 49 -19.91 1.98 -20.18
CA SER A 49 -19.35 3.30 -20.48
C SER A 49 -18.54 3.31 -21.77
N ASN A 50 -18.42 2.16 -22.45
CA ASN A 50 -17.56 1.96 -23.61
C ASN A 50 -16.12 2.42 -23.32
N ALA A 51 -15.66 2.15 -22.09
CA ALA A 51 -14.37 2.60 -21.61
C ALA A 51 -13.26 1.92 -22.40
N ARG A 52 -12.29 2.72 -22.87
CA ARG A 52 -11.05 2.19 -23.44
C ARG A 52 -10.11 1.76 -22.32
N MET A 53 -9.42 0.64 -22.48
CA MET A 53 -8.46 0.09 -21.50
C MET A 53 -7.04 0.08 -22.05
N ILE A 54 -6.14 0.78 -21.36
CA ILE A 54 -4.71 0.86 -21.69
C ILE A 54 -3.91 0.27 -20.54
N VAL A 55 -3.10 -0.76 -20.83
CA VAL A 55 -2.22 -1.41 -19.87
C VAL A 55 -0.78 -1.07 -20.18
N ILE A 56 -0.08 -0.49 -19.21
CA ILE A 56 1.33 -0.12 -19.30
C ILE A 56 2.09 -1.07 -18.39
N ASP A 57 2.75 -2.07 -18.97
CA ASP A 57 3.44 -3.11 -18.21
C ASP A 57 4.54 -3.71 -19.08
N PRO A 58 5.75 -3.98 -18.56
CA PRO A 58 6.78 -4.68 -19.31
C PRO A 58 6.34 -6.08 -19.80
N ARG A 59 5.40 -6.71 -19.08
CA ARG A 59 4.83 -8.01 -19.39
C ARG A 59 3.43 -7.85 -19.96
N TYR A 60 3.13 -8.62 -21.00
CA TYR A 60 1.75 -8.83 -21.41
C TYR A 60 1.07 -9.77 -20.39
N ASN A 61 0.55 -9.19 -19.31
CA ASN A 61 0.08 -9.90 -18.12
C ASN A 61 -1.38 -10.39 -18.26
N ASP A 62 -1.84 -11.17 -17.27
CA ASP A 62 -3.18 -11.80 -17.28
C ASP A 62 -4.34 -10.80 -17.26
N THR A 63 -4.12 -9.55 -16.85
CA THR A 63 -5.13 -8.49 -16.91
C THR A 63 -5.24 -7.90 -18.31
N ALA A 64 -4.12 -7.77 -19.03
CA ALA A 64 -4.11 -7.44 -20.44
C ALA A 64 -4.74 -8.60 -21.24
N ALA A 65 -3.97 -9.62 -21.62
CA ALA A 65 -4.43 -10.90 -22.21
C ALA A 65 -5.73 -10.85 -23.06
N GLY A 66 -5.93 -9.81 -23.88
CA GLY A 66 -7.08 -9.67 -24.80
C GLY A 66 -8.28 -8.90 -24.26
N ARG A 67 -8.19 -8.34 -23.04
CA ARG A 67 -9.19 -7.41 -22.47
C ARG A 67 -8.84 -5.95 -22.73
N GLU A 68 -7.56 -5.66 -22.94
CA GLU A 68 -7.09 -4.31 -23.21
C GLU A 68 -7.34 -3.87 -24.66
N ASP A 69 -7.50 -2.57 -24.86
CA ASP A 69 -7.51 -1.96 -26.19
C ASP A 69 -6.11 -1.57 -26.64
N GLU A 70 -5.17 -1.41 -25.70
CA GLU A 70 -3.76 -1.17 -25.99
C GLU A 70 -2.86 -1.62 -24.85
N TRP A 71 -1.78 -2.33 -25.20
CA TRP A 71 -0.69 -2.65 -24.30
C TRP A 71 0.57 -1.87 -24.69
N LEU A 72 1.18 -1.19 -23.72
CA LEU A 72 2.43 -0.46 -23.88
C LEU A 72 3.57 -1.18 -23.13
N PRO A 73 4.49 -1.86 -23.85
CA PRO A 73 5.59 -2.64 -23.27
C PRO A 73 6.70 -1.72 -22.75
N ILE A 74 6.47 -1.09 -21.61
CA ILE A 74 7.42 -0.16 -21.02
C ILE A 74 8.68 -0.89 -20.54
N ARG A 75 9.85 -0.24 -20.63
CA ARG A 75 11.07 -0.72 -19.97
C ARG A 75 10.88 -0.75 -18.44
N PRO A 76 11.21 -1.85 -17.74
CA PRO A 76 11.03 -1.94 -16.29
C PRO A 76 11.66 -0.77 -15.51
N GLY A 77 10.93 -0.20 -14.55
CA GLY A 77 11.39 0.87 -13.67
C GLY A 77 11.42 2.27 -14.30
N THR A 78 10.78 2.48 -15.45
CA THR A 78 10.84 3.75 -16.19
C THR A 78 9.49 4.49 -16.28
N ASP A 79 8.48 4.01 -15.56
CA ASP A 79 7.13 4.55 -15.51
C ASP A 79 7.09 6.03 -15.08
N GLY A 80 7.98 6.43 -14.17
CA GLY A 80 8.10 7.83 -13.74
C GLY A 80 8.50 8.75 -14.90
N ALA A 81 9.37 8.30 -15.81
CA ALA A 81 9.74 9.07 -17.00
C ALA A 81 8.58 9.16 -18.00
N LEU A 82 7.82 8.07 -18.17
CA LEU A 82 6.62 8.07 -19.00
C LEU A 82 5.58 9.06 -18.45
N ALA A 83 5.27 8.99 -17.15
CA ALA A 83 4.31 9.88 -16.51
C ALA A 83 4.73 11.36 -16.59
N CYS A 84 6.03 11.66 -16.42
CA CYS A 84 6.54 13.02 -16.60
C CYS A 84 6.36 13.53 -18.04
N ALA A 85 6.54 12.68 -19.06
CA ALA A 85 6.34 13.09 -20.45
C ALA A 85 4.88 13.20 -20.87
N ILE A 86 4.00 12.38 -20.29
CA ILE A 86 2.56 12.58 -20.40
C ILE A 86 2.18 13.94 -19.81
N ALA A 87 2.66 14.24 -18.60
CA ALA A 87 2.43 15.53 -17.96
C ALA A 87 2.96 16.70 -18.80
N TRP A 88 4.11 16.55 -19.46
CA TRP A 88 4.65 17.56 -20.37
C TRP A 88 3.66 17.89 -21.48
N VAL A 89 3.13 16.87 -22.17
CA VAL A 89 2.15 17.07 -23.26
C VAL A 89 0.88 17.72 -22.72
N LEU A 90 0.33 17.22 -21.60
CA LEU A 90 -0.86 17.80 -20.96
C LEU A 90 -0.67 19.29 -20.65
N ILE A 91 0.49 19.68 -20.14
CA ILE A 91 0.81 21.07 -19.80
C ILE A 91 0.96 21.92 -21.07
N THR A 92 1.73 21.46 -22.07
CA THR A 92 2.03 22.24 -23.28
C THR A 92 0.84 22.38 -24.21
N GLU A 93 -0.08 21.41 -24.19
CA GLU A 93 -1.32 21.44 -24.97
C GLU A 93 -2.50 22.05 -24.20
N ASN A 94 -2.27 22.57 -22.99
CA ASN A 94 -3.30 23.16 -22.11
C ASN A 94 -4.48 22.20 -21.80
N MET A 95 -4.18 20.93 -21.58
CA MET A 95 -5.15 19.87 -21.25
C MET A 95 -5.24 19.58 -19.74
N VAL A 96 -4.69 20.47 -18.91
CA VAL A 96 -4.76 20.36 -17.44
C VAL A 96 -6.05 21.01 -16.90
N ASP A 97 -6.56 20.47 -15.80
CA ASP A 97 -7.68 21.03 -15.04
C ASP A 97 -7.19 22.16 -14.13
N GLN A 98 -6.92 23.33 -14.73
CA GLN A 98 -6.38 24.49 -14.00
C GLN A 98 -7.26 24.91 -12.81
N PRO A 99 -8.61 24.95 -12.89
CA PRO A 99 -9.45 25.25 -11.73
C PRO A 99 -9.26 24.28 -10.57
N PHE A 100 -9.09 22.97 -10.84
CA PHE A 100 -8.78 21.98 -9.81
C PHE A 100 -7.41 22.25 -9.17
N LEU A 101 -6.39 22.50 -9.99
CA LEU A 101 -5.02 22.75 -9.54
C LEU A 101 -4.92 24.02 -8.68
N ASP A 102 -5.56 25.11 -9.10
CA ASP A 102 -5.56 26.39 -8.36
C ASP A 102 -6.26 26.26 -6.98
N LYS A 103 -7.27 25.40 -6.88
CA LYS A 103 -8.10 25.27 -5.68
C LYS A 103 -7.57 24.25 -4.68
N TYR A 104 -7.01 23.14 -5.15
CA TYR A 104 -6.74 21.96 -4.32
C TYR A 104 -5.26 21.59 -4.24
N CYS A 105 -4.38 22.23 -5.02
CA CYS A 105 -2.96 21.87 -5.05
C CYS A 105 -2.07 22.99 -4.49
N VAL A 106 -0.91 22.59 -3.96
CA VAL A 106 0.17 23.49 -3.54
C VAL A 106 1.41 23.13 -4.35
N GLY A 107 2.06 24.13 -4.94
CA GLY A 107 3.31 23.98 -5.68
C GLY A 107 3.19 23.38 -7.08
N TYR A 108 2.02 23.47 -7.74
CA TYR A 108 1.89 23.09 -9.14
C TYR A 108 2.59 24.10 -10.06
N ASP A 109 2.32 25.38 -9.86
CA ASP A 109 2.85 26.52 -10.59
C ASP A 109 3.26 27.65 -9.63
N GLU A 110 3.76 28.78 -10.14
CA GLU A 110 4.15 29.92 -9.30
C GLU A 110 3.01 30.51 -8.46
N LYS A 111 1.75 30.35 -8.87
CA LYS A 111 0.61 30.90 -8.11
C LYS A 111 0.32 30.06 -6.87
N THR A 112 0.48 28.75 -6.99
CA THR A 112 0.21 27.77 -5.94
C THR A 112 1.45 27.46 -5.10
N LEU A 113 2.62 27.97 -5.48
CA LEU A 113 3.88 27.77 -4.79
C LEU A 113 3.91 28.57 -3.46
N PRO A 114 4.36 27.98 -2.33
CA PRO A 114 4.52 28.71 -1.08
C PRO A 114 5.46 29.92 -1.23
N ALA A 115 5.11 31.05 -0.62
CA ALA A 115 5.84 32.32 -0.79
C ALA A 115 7.32 32.28 -0.39
N ASN A 116 7.73 31.32 0.44
CA ASN A 116 9.12 31.13 0.87
C ASN A 116 9.89 30.12 -0.01
N ALA A 117 9.25 29.50 -1.00
CA ALA A 117 9.92 28.56 -1.89
C ALA A 117 10.71 29.32 -2.99
N PRO A 118 11.81 28.74 -3.49
CA PRO A 118 12.55 29.33 -4.59
C PRO A 118 11.70 29.45 -5.86
N ARG A 119 11.94 30.50 -6.65
CA ARG A 119 11.34 30.64 -7.99
C ARG A 119 11.63 29.38 -8.83
N ASN A 120 10.66 28.96 -9.63
CA ASN A 120 10.69 27.73 -10.44
C ASN A 120 10.84 26.42 -9.62
N ALA A 121 10.59 26.43 -8.31
CA ALA A 121 10.59 25.20 -7.49
C ALA A 121 9.28 24.38 -7.62
N HIS A 122 8.32 24.84 -8.43
CA HIS A 122 7.03 24.19 -8.63
C HIS A 122 7.10 23.04 -9.66
N TYR A 123 6.12 22.13 -9.62
CA TYR A 123 6.06 20.93 -10.47
C TYR A 123 6.12 21.26 -11.96
N LYS A 124 5.37 22.26 -12.42
CA LYS A 124 5.33 22.67 -13.84
C LYS A 124 6.71 23.07 -14.37
N ALA A 125 7.55 23.75 -13.59
CA ALA A 125 8.90 24.13 -14.01
C ALA A 125 9.82 22.90 -14.13
N TYR A 126 9.71 21.94 -13.20
CA TYR A 126 10.42 20.67 -13.31
C TYR A 126 10.06 19.91 -14.59
N ILE A 127 8.77 19.84 -14.94
CA ILE A 127 8.32 19.16 -16.16
C ILE A 127 8.81 19.89 -17.42
N LEU A 128 8.72 21.21 -17.45
CA LEU A 128 9.12 22.02 -18.61
C LEU A 128 10.64 22.19 -18.76
N GLY A 129 11.45 21.75 -17.79
CA GLY A 129 12.91 21.88 -17.82
C GLY A 129 13.41 23.26 -17.36
N GLU A 130 12.56 24.02 -16.68
CA GLU A 130 12.86 25.34 -16.10
C GLU A 130 13.31 25.25 -14.63
N GLY A 131 13.29 24.04 -14.07
CA GLY A 131 13.77 23.71 -12.73
C GLY A 131 15.29 23.41 -12.68
N PRO A 132 15.80 22.98 -11.50
CA PRO A 132 17.24 22.83 -11.26
C PRO A 132 17.97 21.83 -12.16
N ASP A 133 17.26 20.84 -12.73
CA ASP A 133 17.88 19.83 -13.58
C ASP A 133 18.02 20.26 -15.06
N GLY A 134 17.35 21.34 -15.47
CA GLY A 134 17.40 21.89 -16.82
C GLY A 134 16.88 20.96 -17.93
N ILE A 135 16.15 19.89 -17.59
CA ILE A 135 15.74 18.86 -18.56
C ILE A 135 14.23 18.90 -18.76
N ALA A 136 13.80 19.37 -19.93
CA ALA A 136 12.40 19.26 -20.35
C ALA A 136 12.02 17.78 -20.52
N LYS A 137 10.91 17.36 -19.91
CA LYS A 137 10.44 15.98 -19.92
C LYS A 137 9.67 15.67 -21.21
N THR A 138 10.25 15.95 -22.38
CA THR A 138 9.53 15.79 -23.65
C THR A 138 9.25 14.32 -24.00
N PRO A 139 8.30 14.03 -24.90
CA PRO A 139 8.09 12.68 -25.43
C PRO A 139 9.35 12.03 -26.02
N GLU A 140 10.20 12.80 -26.72
CA GLU A 140 11.45 12.30 -27.32
C GLU A 140 12.51 11.97 -26.26
N TRP A 141 12.52 12.72 -25.15
CA TRP A 141 13.34 12.41 -23.98
C TRP A 141 12.89 11.10 -23.35
N ALA A 142 11.60 10.96 -23.07
CA ALA A 142 11.05 9.76 -22.44
C ALA A 142 11.17 8.53 -23.35
N ALA A 143 10.98 8.66 -24.67
CA ALA A 143 11.08 7.52 -25.58
C ALA A 143 12.43 6.77 -25.50
N LYS A 144 13.52 7.52 -25.30
CA LYS A 144 14.87 6.95 -25.09
C LYS A 144 15.02 6.21 -23.76
N ILE A 145 14.19 6.53 -22.77
CA ILE A 145 14.22 5.97 -21.40
C ILE A 145 13.19 4.85 -21.22
N THR A 146 12.03 4.95 -21.84
CA THR A 146 10.91 4.04 -21.62
C THR A 146 10.81 2.97 -22.68
N SER A 147 11.47 3.17 -23.83
CA SER A 147 11.29 2.40 -25.06
C SER A 147 9.90 2.52 -25.70
N ILE A 148 9.04 3.41 -25.19
CA ILE A 148 7.74 3.74 -25.81
C ILE A 148 7.97 4.85 -26.85
N PRO A 149 7.53 4.68 -28.12
CA PRO A 149 7.67 5.72 -29.14
C PRO A 149 7.07 7.06 -28.71
N ALA A 150 7.72 8.18 -29.04
CA ALA A 150 7.26 9.52 -28.68
C ALA A 150 5.81 9.79 -29.13
N GLU A 151 5.45 9.33 -30.33
CA GLU A 151 4.09 9.41 -30.89
C GLU A 151 3.05 8.71 -29.99
N LYS A 152 3.41 7.57 -29.41
CA LYS A 152 2.54 6.83 -28.47
C LYS A 152 2.40 7.53 -27.13
N ILE A 153 3.46 8.18 -26.66
CA ILE A 153 3.40 9.01 -25.44
C ILE A 153 2.45 10.20 -25.66
N ILE A 154 2.55 10.88 -26.81
CA ILE A 154 1.67 12.00 -27.18
C ILE A 154 0.21 11.52 -27.31
N GLN A 155 -0.01 10.38 -27.98
CA GLN A 155 -1.34 9.79 -28.13
C GLN A 155 -1.95 9.50 -26.76
N LEU A 156 -1.23 8.77 -25.89
CA LEU A 156 -1.68 8.44 -24.54
C LEU A 156 -2.00 9.69 -23.72
N ALA A 157 -1.16 10.72 -23.79
CA ALA A 157 -1.40 11.97 -23.06
C ALA A 157 -2.66 12.69 -23.51
N ARG A 158 -2.92 12.76 -24.83
CA ARG A 158 -4.14 13.36 -25.36
C ARG A 158 -5.39 12.56 -25.00
N GLU A 159 -5.29 11.23 -24.96
CA GLU A 159 -6.39 10.37 -24.50
C GLU A 159 -6.70 10.60 -23.02
N ILE A 160 -5.67 10.64 -22.16
CA ILE A 160 -5.81 10.96 -20.73
C ILE A 160 -6.41 12.36 -20.53
N GLY A 161 -5.90 13.37 -21.25
CA GLY A 161 -6.37 14.75 -21.13
C GLY A 161 -7.77 15.00 -21.69
N SER A 162 -8.24 14.16 -22.62
CA SER A 162 -9.57 14.28 -23.22
C SER A 162 -10.64 13.46 -22.48
N ALA A 163 -10.23 12.44 -21.73
CA ALA A 163 -11.14 11.58 -20.99
C ALA A 163 -11.56 12.20 -19.66
N LYS A 164 -12.86 12.44 -19.51
CA LYS A 164 -13.48 12.84 -18.23
C LYS A 164 -14.78 12.03 -18.01
N PRO A 165 -14.84 11.18 -16.99
CA PRO A 165 -13.76 10.81 -16.06
C PRO A 165 -12.76 9.80 -16.66
N ALA A 166 -11.53 9.79 -16.15
CA ALA A 166 -10.52 8.76 -16.42
C ALA A 166 -10.05 8.09 -15.12
N TYR A 167 -10.05 6.77 -15.12
CA TYR A 167 -9.54 5.92 -14.06
C TYR A 167 -8.08 5.59 -14.34
N ILE A 168 -7.18 6.27 -13.64
CA ILE A 168 -5.74 6.02 -13.71
C ILE A 168 -5.35 5.33 -12.40
N CYS A 169 -4.68 4.19 -12.48
CA CYS A 169 -4.20 3.50 -11.28
C CYS A 169 -2.84 2.83 -11.52
N GLN A 170 -2.20 2.43 -10.42
CA GLN A 170 -0.93 1.73 -10.43
C GLN A 170 -0.94 0.48 -9.55
N GLY A 171 -0.18 -0.51 -10.01
CA GLY A 171 0.15 -1.71 -9.26
C GLY A 171 1.31 -1.49 -8.30
N TRP A 172 1.79 -2.59 -7.71
CA TRP A 172 3.01 -2.57 -6.90
C TRP A 172 4.28 -2.52 -7.76
N GLY A 173 4.21 -2.93 -9.03
CA GLY A 173 5.38 -2.98 -9.94
C GLY A 173 6.17 -1.67 -9.97
N PRO A 174 5.55 -0.52 -10.32
CA PRO A 174 6.25 0.77 -10.38
C PRO A 174 6.83 1.22 -9.04
N GLN A 175 6.26 0.78 -7.91
CA GLN A 175 6.73 1.12 -6.57
C GLN A 175 7.92 0.26 -6.11
N ARG A 176 8.05 -0.99 -6.56
CA ARG A 176 9.09 -1.93 -6.07
C ARG A 176 10.44 -1.74 -6.79
N HIS A 177 10.85 -0.48 -6.92
CA HIS A 177 12.12 -0.04 -7.50
C HIS A 177 12.80 0.99 -6.58
N SER A 178 14.09 1.25 -6.79
CA SER A 178 14.89 2.16 -5.96
C SER A 178 14.35 3.60 -5.90
N ASN A 179 13.65 4.05 -6.95
CA ASN A 179 12.99 5.34 -7.05
C ASN A 179 11.45 5.23 -6.99
N GLY A 180 10.93 4.12 -6.48
CA GLY A 180 9.51 3.76 -6.57
C GLY A 180 8.56 4.79 -5.96
N GLU A 181 8.95 5.47 -4.86
CA GLU A 181 8.15 6.56 -4.30
C GLU A 181 7.94 7.69 -5.32
N GLN A 182 9.01 8.10 -6.02
CA GLN A 182 8.94 9.17 -7.02
C GLN A 182 8.09 8.76 -8.20
N THR A 183 8.26 7.52 -8.66
CA THR A 183 7.47 6.92 -9.72
C THR A 183 5.99 6.90 -9.36
N SER A 184 5.64 6.44 -8.16
CA SER A 184 4.26 6.40 -7.69
C SER A 184 3.63 7.78 -7.61
N ARG A 185 4.39 8.78 -7.14
CA ARG A 185 3.92 10.18 -7.15
C ARG A 185 3.73 10.71 -8.56
N ALA A 186 4.65 10.42 -9.49
CA ALA A 186 4.55 10.87 -10.87
C ALA A 186 3.31 10.31 -11.60
N ILE A 187 2.97 9.04 -11.36
CA ILE A 187 1.74 8.44 -11.91
C ILE A 187 0.50 9.09 -11.29
N ALA A 188 0.48 9.28 -9.96
CA ALA A 188 -0.63 9.93 -9.28
C ALA A 188 -0.88 11.38 -9.75
N MET A 189 0.19 12.08 -10.14
CA MET A 189 0.07 13.43 -10.73
C MET A 189 -0.78 13.45 -12.00
N LEU A 190 -0.90 12.36 -12.76
CA LEU A 190 -1.75 12.35 -13.95
C LEU A 190 -3.22 12.58 -13.60
N SER A 191 -3.72 11.91 -12.56
CA SER A 191 -5.09 12.13 -12.05
C SER A 191 -5.28 13.53 -11.47
N VAL A 192 -4.25 14.08 -10.81
CA VAL A 192 -4.27 15.44 -10.25
C VAL A 192 -4.32 16.48 -11.37
N LEU A 193 -3.47 16.34 -12.39
CA LEU A 193 -3.37 17.25 -13.53
C LEU A 193 -4.66 17.32 -14.35
N THR A 194 -5.38 16.21 -14.48
CA THR A 194 -6.64 16.15 -15.24
C THR A 194 -7.89 16.24 -14.36
N GLY A 195 -7.73 16.47 -13.05
CA GLY A 195 -8.83 16.63 -12.08
C GLY A 195 -9.72 15.39 -11.94
N ASN A 196 -9.16 14.17 -12.05
CA ASN A 196 -9.90 12.92 -11.88
C ASN A 196 -9.99 12.46 -10.41
N VAL A 197 -9.45 13.24 -9.48
CA VAL A 197 -9.53 12.96 -8.04
C VAL A 197 -10.88 13.38 -7.48
N GLY A 198 -11.56 12.48 -6.78
CA GLY A 198 -12.80 12.79 -6.04
C GLY A 198 -14.05 12.95 -6.91
N ILE A 199 -14.02 12.49 -8.16
CA ILE A 199 -15.19 12.48 -9.06
C ILE A 199 -15.62 11.05 -9.37
N ASN A 200 -16.91 10.86 -9.68
CA ASN A 200 -17.46 9.58 -10.11
C ASN A 200 -16.77 9.09 -11.40
N GLY A 201 -16.35 7.82 -11.45
CA GLY A 201 -15.57 7.22 -12.53
C GLY A 201 -14.08 7.59 -12.58
N GLY A 202 -13.61 8.40 -11.61
CA GLY A 202 -12.22 8.81 -11.48
C GLY A 202 -11.41 7.93 -10.52
N ASN A 203 -10.16 8.32 -10.25
CA ASN A 203 -9.31 7.72 -9.21
C ASN A 203 -8.17 8.68 -8.85
N SER A 204 -7.60 8.52 -7.66
CA SER A 204 -6.45 9.32 -7.17
C SER A 204 -5.13 9.03 -7.88
N GLY A 205 -5.05 8.02 -8.76
CA GLY A 205 -3.82 7.65 -9.46
C GLY A 205 -2.91 6.75 -8.62
N VAL A 206 -3.40 6.27 -7.48
CA VAL A 206 -2.75 5.33 -6.57
C VAL A 206 -3.23 3.90 -6.86
N ARG A 207 -3.59 3.12 -5.84
CA ARG A 207 -4.17 1.78 -6.02
C ARG A 207 -5.63 1.84 -6.47
N GLU A 208 -6.20 0.66 -6.69
CA GLU A 208 -7.53 0.51 -7.28
C GLU A 208 -8.67 0.98 -6.38
N GLY A 209 -8.37 1.29 -5.12
CA GLY A 209 -9.33 1.52 -4.05
C GLY A 209 -9.71 0.21 -3.35
N SER A 210 -10.21 0.36 -2.13
CA SER A 210 -10.92 -0.67 -1.39
C SER A 210 -11.86 0.02 -0.43
N TRP A 211 -13.02 -0.57 -0.19
CA TRP A 211 -13.93 -0.12 0.84
C TRP A 211 -13.84 -1.04 2.06
N ASP A 212 -13.84 -0.47 3.27
CA ASP A 212 -13.79 -1.20 4.54
C ASP A 212 -14.84 -0.57 5.49
N LEU A 213 -15.60 -1.40 6.22
CA LEU A 213 -16.60 -0.94 7.20
C LEU A 213 -15.97 -0.35 8.47
N GLY A 214 -14.67 -0.56 8.68
CA GLY A 214 -13.90 -0.17 9.84
C GLY A 214 -14.28 -1.01 11.06
N VAL A 215 -13.73 -2.23 11.15
CA VAL A 215 -13.82 -3.05 12.36
C VAL A 215 -13.04 -2.37 13.50
N GLU A 216 -13.62 -2.37 14.70
CA GLU A 216 -12.97 -1.83 15.89
C GLU A 216 -11.80 -2.73 16.31
N TRP A 217 -10.68 -2.11 16.64
CA TRP A 217 -9.46 -2.81 17.04
C TRP A 217 -9.29 -2.81 18.56
N PHE A 218 -8.41 -3.68 19.06
CA PHE A 218 -7.96 -3.61 20.45
C PHE A 218 -7.43 -2.20 20.76
N PRO A 219 -7.70 -1.68 21.98
CA PRO A 219 -7.12 -0.40 22.39
C PRO A 219 -5.59 -0.50 22.37
N MET A 220 -4.96 0.30 21.52
CA MET A 220 -3.50 0.37 21.45
C MET A 220 -2.99 1.34 22.52
N LEU A 221 -2.08 0.86 23.37
CA LEU A 221 -1.37 1.74 24.31
C LEU A 221 -0.48 2.72 23.55
N GLU A 222 -0.30 3.91 24.12
CA GLU A 222 0.66 4.86 23.57
C GLU A 222 2.07 4.30 23.70
N ASN A 223 2.77 4.12 22.58
CA ASN A 223 4.18 3.75 22.61
C ASN A 223 5.01 4.94 23.13
N PRO A 224 5.68 4.82 24.30
CA PRO A 224 6.51 5.90 24.82
C PRO A 224 7.80 6.08 24.01
N VAL A 225 8.23 5.07 23.25
CA VAL A 225 9.40 5.13 22.39
C VAL A 225 9.04 5.85 21.09
N LYS A 226 9.56 7.06 20.93
CA LYS A 226 9.36 7.88 19.72
C LYS A 226 10.44 7.66 18.65
N THR A 227 11.51 6.96 18.99
CA THR A 227 12.57 6.60 18.03
C THR A 227 12.05 5.53 17.08
N GLN A 228 12.24 5.74 15.79
CA GLN A 228 11.74 4.84 14.74
C GLN A 228 12.82 4.60 13.69
N ILE A 229 12.75 3.42 13.07
CA ILE A 229 13.53 3.05 11.88
C ILE A 229 12.58 2.72 10.73
N SER A 230 13.12 2.65 9.52
CA SER A 230 12.38 2.06 8.41
C SER A 230 12.10 0.58 8.68
N VAL A 231 10.90 0.11 8.33
CA VAL A 231 10.55 -1.32 8.38
C VAL A 231 11.42 -2.17 7.45
N PHE A 232 12.18 -1.58 6.53
CA PHE A 232 13.10 -2.30 5.66
C PHE A 232 14.52 -2.42 6.21
N THR A 233 14.86 -1.70 7.29
CA THR A 233 16.24 -1.62 7.82
C THR A 233 16.35 -2.26 9.21
N TRP A 234 15.44 -3.17 9.57
CA TRP A 234 15.52 -3.87 10.85
C TRP A 234 16.71 -4.83 10.92
N THR A 235 17.08 -5.45 9.80
CA THR A 235 18.28 -6.30 9.70
C THR A 235 19.54 -5.47 9.98
N ASP A 236 19.64 -4.29 9.38
CA ASP A 236 20.75 -3.34 9.63
C ASP A 236 20.78 -2.88 11.10
N ALA A 237 19.61 -2.68 11.70
CA ALA A 237 19.51 -2.32 13.10
C ALA A 237 19.97 -3.44 14.06
N ILE A 238 19.91 -4.70 13.64
CA ILE A 238 20.51 -5.83 14.38
C ILE A 238 22.03 -5.83 14.18
N ASP A 239 22.48 -5.73 12.92
CA ASP A 239 23.87 -5.90 12.53
C ASP A 239 24.77 -4.76 13.04
N HIS A 240 24.38 -3.52 12.77
CA HIS A 240 25.19 -2.33 13.03
C HIS A 240 24.34 -1.14 13.51
N GLY A 241 23.26 -1.40 14.27
CA GLY A 241 22.30 -0.38 14.69
C GLY A 241 22.91 0.88 15.30
N LYS A 242 23.97 0.78 16.11
CA LYS A 242 24.66 1.93 16.73
C LYS A 242 25.28 2.92 15.73
N GLU A 243 25.50 2.48 14.50
CA GLU A 243 26.04 3.29 13.41
C GLU A 243 24.93 3.95 12.58
N MET A 244 23.67 3.51 12.76
CA MET A 244 22.54 4.06 12.02
C MET A 244 22.19 5.46 12.50
N THR A 245 22.02 6.39 11.56
CA THR A 245 21.78 7.81 11.80
C THR A 245 20.51 8.30 11.09
N ALA A 246 20.04 9.48 11.50
CA ALA A 246 18.89 10.13 10.88
C ALA A 246 19.11 10.46 9.40
N THR A 247 20.33 10.86 9.02
CA THR A 247 20.65 11.34 7.68
C THR A 247 21.04 10.23 6.72
N ARG A 248 21.71 9.17 7.20
CA ARG A 248 22.14 8.05 6.35
C ARG A 248 21.08 6.95 6.26
N ASP A 249 20.42 6.62 7.36
CA ASP A 249 19.59 5.41 7.49
C ASP A 249 18.12 5.74 7.79
N GLY A 250 17.77 7.02 7.91
CA GLY A 250 16.41 7.48 8.10
C GLY A 250 15.86 7.26 9.52
N VAL A 251 16.73 7.16 10.52
CA VAL A 251 16.32 7.14 11.94
C VAL A 251 15.48 8.38 12.25
N ARG A 252 14.32 8.19 12.86
CA ARG A 252 13.42 9.29 13.28
C ARG A 252 13.36 9.39 14.79
N GLY A 253 13.13 10.61 15.29
CA GLY A 253 13.02 10.91 16.73
C GLY A 253 14.35 11.04 17.46
N LYS A 254 15.48 10.68 16.84
CA LYS A 254 16.85 10.86 17.32
C LYS A 254 17.83 10.98 16.15
N GLU A 255 19.02 11.52 16.41
CA GLU A 255 20.11 11.61 15.41
C GLU A 255 20.74 10.26 15.07
N LYS A 256 20.66 9.28 15.99
CA LYS A 256 21.17 7.92 15.80
C LYS A 256 20.48 6.93 16.74
N LEU A 257 20.59 5.63 16.46
CA LEU A 257 20.17 4.59 17.41
C LEU A 257 21.23 4.41 18.51
N ASP A 258 20.77 4.21 19.74
CA ASP A 258 21.64 4.03 20.90
C ASP A 258 22.12 2.58 21.05
N VAL A 259 21.28 1.63 20.61
CA VAL A 259 21.49 0.19 20.74
C VAL A 259 21.00 -0.53 19.48
N PRO A 260 21.59 -1.70 19.14
CA PRO A 260 21.04 -2.55 18.10
C PRO A 260 19.75 -3.24 18.58
N ILE A 261 18.99 -3.79 17.64
CA ILE A 261 17.90 -4.72 17.96
C ILE A 261 18.50 -6.05 18.40
N LYS A 262 18.09 -6.53 19.59
CA LYS A 262 18.55 -7.81 20.16
C LYS A 262 17.43 -8.84 20.30
N PHE A 263 16.17 -8.42 20.17
CA PHE A 263 15.01 -9.27 20.36
C PHE A 263 14.01 -9.03 19.24
N LEU A 264 13.53 -10.10 18.62
CA LEU A 264 12.47 -10.07 17.61
C LEU A 264 11.25 -10.85 18.06
N TRP A 265 10.08 -10.25 17.87
CA TRP A 265 8.79 -10.92 18.00
C TRP A 265 8.15 -11.03 16.62
N CYS A 266 8.16 -12.23 16.04
CA CYS A 266 7.67 -12.51 14.70
C CYS A 266 6.34 -13.26 14.78
N TYR A 267 5.23 -12.56 14.58
CA TYR A 267 3.89 -13.14 14.58
C TYR A 267 3.31 -13.18 13.16
N ALA A 268 2.74 -14.32 12.77
CA ALA A 268 2.00 -14.53 11.52
C ALA A 268 2.74 -13.99 10.28
N SER A 269 4.07 -14.12 10.27
CA SER A 269 4.92 -13.44 9.31
C SER A 269 6.08 -14.32 8.85
N ASN A 270 6.34 -14.24 7.55
CA ASN A 270 7.53 -14.83 6.93
C ASN A 270 8.54 -13.75 6.49
N THR A 271 8.51 -12.58 7.15
CA THR A 271 9.35 -11.41 6.81
C THR A 271 10.81 -11.56 7.17
N LEU A 272 11.19 -12.49 8.06
CA LEU A 272 12.60 -12.66 8.43
C LEU A 272 13.47 -13.05 7.25
N ILE A 273 12.96 -13.85 6.31
CA ILE A 273 13.72 -14.28 5.13
C ILE A 273 12.95 -14.14 3.82
N ASN A 274 11.67 -14.53 3.75
CA ASN A 274 10.98 -14.65 2.46
C ASN A 274 10.53 -13.30 1.87
N GLN A 275 10.43 -12.25 2.68
CA GLN A 275 10.01 -10.91 2.24
C GLN A 275 11.12 -9.87 2.44
N HIS A 276 12.38 -10.26 2.17
CA HIS A 276 13.54 -9.38 2.33
C HIS A 276 14.25 -9.11 1.00
N GLY A 277 14.80 -7.90 0.83
CA GLY A 277 15.48 -7.49 -0.40
C GLY A 277 16.86 -8.14 -0.59
N ASP A 278 17.54 -8.44 0.51
CA ASP A 278 18.77 -9.21 0.53
C ASP A 278 18.65 -10.33 1.57
N ILE A 279 18.24 -11.51 1.12
CA ILE A 279 18.00 -12.65 2.01
C ILE A 279 19.29 -13.30 2.51
N ASN A 280 20.39 -13.15 1.77
CA ASN A 280 21.67 -13.79 2.11
C ASN A 280 22.33 -13.03 3.25
N HIS A 281 22.36 -11.71 3.17
CA HIS A 281 22.84 -10.89 4.28
C HIS A 281 21.99 -11.10 5.54
N THR A 282 20.66 -11.10 5.41
CA THR A 282 19.78 -11.36 6.57
C THR A 282 19.99 -12.75 7.15
N HIS A 283 20.21 -13.77 6.31
CA HIS A 283 20.57 -15.10 6.79
C HIS A 283 21.85 -15.05 7.63
N GLU A 284 22.93 -14.45 7.14
CA GLU A 284 24.20 -14.32 7.89
C GLU A 284 24.02 -13.60 9.23
N VAL A 285 23.25 -12.51 9.26
CA VAL A 285 22.96 -11.75 10.48
C VAL A 285 22.15 -12.57 11.48
N LEU A 286 21.13 -13.30 11.03
CA LEU A 286 20.27 -14.11 11.89
C LEU A 286 20.89 -15.46 12.30
N GLN A 287 22.01 -15.86 11.72
CA GLN A 287 22.80 -17.03 12.18
C GLN A 287 23.83 -16.67 13.26
N ASP A 288 24.01 -15.40 13.56
CA ASP A 288 24.94 -14.92 14.58
C ASP A 288 24.18 -14.53 15.86
N ASP A 289 24.14 -15.45 16.82
CA ASP A 289 23.49 -15.26 18.12
C ASP A 289 24.09 -14.09 18.93
N SER A 290 25.31 -13.63 18.58
CA SER A 290 25.88 -12.42 19.20
C SER A 290 25.24 -11.13 18.69
N LYS A 291 24.58 -11.18 17.51
CA LYS A 291 23.88 -10.05 16.89
C LYS A 291 22.42 -9.99 17.32
N CYS A 292 21.64 -11.05 17.10
CA CYS A 292 20.25 -11.15 17.57
C CYS A 292 20.16 -12.23 18.64
N GLU A 293 19.84 -11.83 19.88
CA GLU A 293 19.95 -12.71 21.04
C GLU A 293 18.71 -13.61 21.24
N MET A 294 17.57 -13.22 20.67
CA MET A 294 16.32 -13.97 20.82
C MET A 294 15.32 -13.63 19.72
N ILE A 295 14.75 -14.67 19.12
CA ILE A 295 13.69 -14.60 18.13
C ILE A 295 12.54 -15.50 18.57
N VAL A 296 11.41 -14.87 18.90
CA VAL A 296 10.16 -15.57 19.19
C VAL A 296 9.29 -15.58 17.95
N GLY A 297 9.00 -16.77 17.42
CA GLY A 297 8.09 -16.99 16.31
C GLY A 297 6.73 -17.50 16.78
N ILE A 298 5.67 -16.97 16.19
CA ILE A 298 4.30 -17.47 16.39
C ILE A 298 3.70 -17.72 15.01
N ASP A 299 3.49 -18.99 14.69
CA ASP A 299 3.11 -19.46 13.35
C ASP A 299 2.27 -20.74 13.47
N HIS A 300 1.56 -21.10 12.40
CA HIS A 300 0.86 -22.38 12.31
C HIS A 300 1.70 -23.43 11.56
N PHE A 301 2.72 -22.98 10.82
CA PHE A 301 3.60 -23.81 10.01
C PHE A 301 5.08 -23.60 10.37
N MET A 302 5.90 -24.62 10.08
CA MET A 302 7.35 -24.48 10.07
C MET A 302 7.80 -23.74 8.80
N THR A 303 7.55 -22.43 8.76
CA THR A 303 7.93 -21.54 7.65
C THR A 303 9.45 -21.35 7.56
N ALA A 304 9.93 -20.71 6.49
CA ALA A 304 11.35 -20.38 6.38
C ALA A 304 11.81 -19.48 7.53
N SER A 305 10.98 -18.51 7.95
CA SER A 305 11.26 -17.64 9.10
C SER A 305 11.20 -18.40 10.44
N ALA A 306 10.25 -19.34 10.60
CA ALA A 306 10.13 -20.15 11.83
C ALA A 306 11.42 -20.93 12.16
N LYS A 307 12.21 -21.30 11.15
CA LYS A 307 13.49 -22.02 11.33
C LYS A 307 14.59 -21.21 12.00
N TYR A 308 14.45 -19.88 12.06
CA TYR A 308 15.38 -18.97 12.75
C TYR A 308 14.93 -18.65 14.18
N CYS A 309 13.74 -19.11 14.58
CA CYS A 309 13.20 -18.77 15.89
C CYS A 309 13.81 -19.65 16.98
N ASP A 310 14.32 -19.04 18.04
CA ASP A 310 14.76 -19.73 19.25
C ASP A 310 13.58 -20.36 19.99
N ILE A 311 12.44 -19.66 19.98
CA ILE A 311 11.17 -20.12 20.53
C ILE A 311 10.12 -20.06 19.44
N LEU A 312 9.52 -21.20 19.12
CA LEU A 312 8.40 -21.30 18.20
C LEU A 312 7.14 -21.70 18.96
N LEU A 313 6.13 -20.83 18.97
CA LEU A 313 4.85 -21.08 19.62
C LEU A 313 3.78 -21.39 18.55
N PRO A 314 3.07 -22.52 18.66
CA PRO A 314 2.15 -22.95 17.61
C PRO A 314 0.75 -22.35 17.84
N ASP A 315 0.35 -21.44 16.95
CA ASP A 315 -0.94 -20.73 17.01
C ASP A 315 -2.09 -21.54 16.38
N LEU A 316 -3.34 -21.10 16.59
CA LEU A 316 -4.52 -21.73 15.99
C LEU A 316 -4.73 -21.28 14.55
N MET A 317 -5.06 -22.22 13.66
CA MET A 317 -5.47 -21.86 12.30
C MET A 317 -6.74 -20.98 12.33
N PRO A 318 -6.98 -20.11 11.34
CA PRO A 318 -8.22 -19.32 11.28
C PRO A 318 -9.50 -20.17 11.36
N THR A 319 -9.46 -21.42 10.89
CA THR A 319 -10.60 -22.37 10.95
C THR A 319 -10.81 -23.02 12.32
N GLU A 320 -9.96 -22.73 13.31
CA GLU A 320 -9.94 -23.36 14.64
C GLU A 320 -10.26 -22.37 15.76
N GLN A 321 -10.48 -21.10 15.41
CA GLN A 321 -10.75 -20.05 16.37
C GLN A 321 -11.87 -19.13 15.89
N GLU A 322 -12.40 -18.38 16.83
CA GLU A 322 -13.34 -17.32 16.57
C GLU A 322 -12.56 -16.03 16.28
N ASP A 323 -13.00 -15.27 15.29
CA ASP A 323 -12.39 -13.98 14.95
C ASP A 323 -13.40 -13.03 14.28
N LEU A 324 -13.13 -11.72 14.36
CA LEU A 324 -13.90 -10.68 13.68
C LEU A 324 -13.02 -10.06 12.58
N ILE A 325 -13.24 -10.51 11.36
CA ILE A 325 -12.35 -10.21 10.23
C ILE A 325 -12.95 -9.07 9.41
N SER A 326 -12.19 -7.99 9.22
CA SER A 326 -12.55 -6.94 8.26
C SER A 326 -12.31 -7.44 6.83
N HIS A 327 -13.02 -6.88 5.86
CA HIS A 327 -12.94 -7.26 4.46
C HIS A 327 -11.48 -7.25 3.92
N GLU A 328 -10.82 -8.41 3.94
CA GLU A 328 -9.42 -8.56 3.56
C GLU A 328 -9.22 -8.31 2.04
N SER A 329 -9.03 -7.04 1.66
CA SER A 329 -8.62 -6.63 0.31
C SER A 329 -9.53 -7.08 -0.84
N ALA A 330 -10.77 -7.53 -0.58
CA ALA A 330 -11.69 -8.08 -1.57
C ALA A 330 -12.37 -7.03 -2.47
N GLY A 331 -11.72 -5.88 -2.68
CA GLY A 331 -12.17 -4.83 -3.58
C GLY A 331 -13.26 -3.94 -2.99
N ASN A 332 -14.47 -4.02 -3.54
CA ASN A 332 -15.57 -3.08 -3.31
C ASN A 332 -16.50 -3.40 -2.13
N MET A 333 -16.41 -4.57 -1.49
CA MET A 333 -17.41 -4.90 -0.48
C MET A 333 -17.00 -4.38 0.90
N GLY A 334 -17.87 -3.63 1.55
CA GLY A 334 -17.75 -3.39 2.98
C GLY A 334 -18.47 -4.53 3.69
N TYR A 335 -17.74 -5.54 4.16
CA TYR A 335 -18.32 -6.59 5.00
C TYR A 335 -17.43 -6.89 6.19
N VAL A 336 -18.04 -7.54 7.19
CA VAL A 336 -17.35 -8.12 8.34
C VAL A 336 -17.69 -9.59 8.36
N ILE A 337 -16.68 -10.44 8.57
CA ILE A 337 -16.86 -11.88 8.72
C ILE A 337 -16.71 -12.20 10.21
N LEU A 338 -17.75 -12.78 10.80
CA LEU A 338 -17.61 -13.48 12.08
C LEU A 338 -17.14 -14.90 11.78
N ALA A 339 -15.85 -15.16 11.96
CA ALA A 339 -15.30 -16.49 11.83
C ALA A 339 -15.64 -17.32 13.07
N GLN A 340 -16.01 -18.58 12.85
CA GLN A 340 -16.26 -19.54 13.92
C GLN A 340 -15.40 -20.79 13.74
N PRO A 341 -14.98 -21.43 14.83
CA PRO A 341 -14.18 -22.64 14.75
C PRO A 341 -14.97 -23.75 14.05
N ALA A 342 -14.54 -24.12 12.85
CA ALA A 342 -15.06 -25.26 12.11
C ALA A 342 -14.53 -26.59 12.68
N THR A 343 -13.44 -26.54 13.45
CA THR A 343 -12.86 -27.70 14.13
C THR A 343 -12.21 -27.28 15.45
N SER A 344 -11.91 -28.25 16.32
CA SER A 344 -11.25 -27.98 17.59
C SER A 344 -9.74 -27.79 17.43
N ALA A 345 -9.14 -27.10 18.39
CA ALA A 345 -7.69 -27.05 18.53
C ALA A 345 -7.11 -28.47 18.64
N LYS A 346 -6.16 -28.79 17.77
CA LYS A 346 -5.37 -30.02 17.78
C LYS A 346 -4.06 -29.78 18.51
N PHE A 347 -3.54 -30.83 19.14
CA PHE A 347 -2.28 -30.79 19.90
C PHE A 347 -2.31 -29.72 21.01
N GLU A 348 -1.18 -29.06 21.26
CA GLU A 348 -1.03 -28.05 22.32
C GLU A 348 -1.20 -26.62 21.82
N ARG A 349 -1.75 -26.43 20.61
CA ARG A 349 -1.92 -25.11 19.99
C ARG A 349 -2.84 -24.22 20.82
N LYS A 350 -2.52 -22.93 20.87
CA LYS A 350 -3.27 -21.91 21.61
C LYS A 350 -3.39 -20.66 20.76
N PRO A 351 -4.50 -19.90 20.87
CA PRO A 351 -4.63 -18.65 20.13
C PRO A 351 -3.64 -17.61 20.65
N ILE A 352 -3.18 -16.70 19.78
CA ILE A 352 -2.28 -15.59 20.12
C ILE A 352 -2.76 -14.79 21.35
N TYR A 353 -4.07 -14.55 21.49
CA TYR A 353 -4.61 -13.84 22.65
C TYR A 353 -4.31 -14.57 23.97
N TRP A 354 -4.46 -15.90 24.00
CA TRP A 354 -4.11 -16.71 25.16
C TRP A 354 -2.61 -16.64 25.46
N MET A 355 -1.77 -16.75 24.43
CA MET A 355 -0.31 -16.69 24.59
C MET A 355 0.12 -15.34 25.19
N LEU A 356 -0.37 -14.23 24.64
CA LEU A 356 -0.06 -12.89 25.12
C LEU A 356 -0.63 -12.64 26.53
N SER A 357 -1.80 -13.21 26.85
CA SER A 357 -2.36 -13.17 28.21
C SER A 357 -1.45 -13.88 29.22
N GLU A 358 -0.90 -15.05 28.87
CA GLU A 358 0.03 -15.79 29.73
C GLU A 358 1.39 -15.09 29.88
N VAL A 359 1.86 -14.39 28.83
CA VAL A 359 3.04 -13.51 28.91
C VAL A 359 2.75 -12.33 29.85
N ALA A 360 1.63 -11.63 29.66
CA ALA A 360 1.22 -10.51 30.50
C ALA A 360 1.13 -10.91 31.98
N LYS A 361 0.58 -12.10 32.28
CA LYS A 361 0.52 -12.68 33.63
C LYS A 361 1.89 -12.87 34.28
N ARG A 362 2.91 -13.25 33.50
CA ARG A 362 4.29 -13.41 33.97
C ARG A 362 5.00 -12.08 34.17
N LEU A 363 4.62 -11.04 33.41
CA LEU A 363 5.13 -9.68 33.56
C LEU A 363 4.53 -8.96 34.79
N GLY A 364 3.33 -9.36 35.23
CA GLY A 364 2.75 -8.94 36.51
C GLY A 364 1.22 -8.83 36.48
N PRO A 365 0.57 -8.80 37.65
CA PRO A 365 -0.90 -8.73 37.75
C PRO A 365 -1.47 -7.46 37.11
N ASP A 366 -0.79 -6.32 37.24
CA ASP A 366 -1.23 -5.06 36.64
C ASP A 366 -1.16 -5.12 35.11
N VAL A 367 -0.08 -5.68 34.55
CA VAL A 367 0.07 -5.86 33.08
C VAL A 367 -1.00 -6.80 32.54
N TYR A 368 -1.26 -7.91 33.23
CA TYR A 368 -2.33 -8.84 32.88
C TYR A 368 -3.70 -8.18 32.87
N GLN A 369 -4.01 -7.40 33.92
CA GLN A 369 -5.29 -6.72 34.02
C GLN A 369 -5.44 -5.63 32.95
N THR A 370 -4.39 -4.86 32.66
CA THR A 370 -4.39 -3.85 31.60
C THR A 370 -4.54 -4.47 30.22
N PHE A 371 -3.85 -5.58 29.94
CA PHE A 371 -3.92 -6.25 28.63
C PHE A 371 -5.27 -6.93 28.39
N THR A 372 -5.76 -7.68 29.38
CA THR A 372 -6.98 -8.49 29.22
C THR A 372 -8.26 -7.70 29.47
N GLU A 373 -8.19 -6.64 30.27
CA GLU A 373 -9.35 -5.96 30.85
C GLU A 373 -10.36 -6.91 31.53
N GLY A 374 -9.88 -8.09 31.96
CA GLY A 374 -10.73 -9.15 32.51
C GLY A 374 -11.60 -9.89 31.47
N ARG A 375 -11.40 -9.67 30.16
CA ARG A 375 -12.12 -10.34 29.08
C ARG A 375 -11.37 -11.56 28.55
N SER A 376 -12.11 -12.60 28.19
CA SER A 376 -11.66 -13.68 27.31
C SER A 376 -11.63 -13.23 25.84
N GLN A 377 -11.04 -14.03 24.94
CA GLN A 377 -11.03 -13.75 23.49
C GLN A 377 -12.45 -13.61 22.94
N HIS A 378 -13.37 -14.50 23.32
CA HIS A 378 -14.78 -14.44 22.92
C HIS A 378 -15.46 -13.15 23.40
N GLU A 379 -15.21 -12.74 24.65
CA GLU A 379 -15.75 -11.49 25.19
C GLU A 379 -15.16 -10.25 24.49
N TRP A 380 -13.90 -10.30 24.08
CA TRP A 380 -13.31 -9.27 23.23
C TRP A 380 -13.99 -9.17 21.87
N ILE A 381 -14.24 -10.30 21.21
CA ILE A 381 -14.93 -10.32 19.90
C ILE A 381 -16.32 -9.70 20.04
N LYS A 382 -17.10 -10.09 21.06
CA LYS A 382 -18.43 -9.49 21.30
C LYS A 382 -18.35 -7.99 21.62
N TYR A 383 -17.34 -7.56 22.38
CA TYR A 383 -17.13 -6.15 22.70
C TYR A 383 -16.76 -5.32 21.46
N LEU A 384 -15.81 -5.79 20.65
CA LEU A 384 -15.36 -5.11 19.43
C LEU A 384 -16.44 -5.11 18.35
N HIS A 385 -17.22 -6.20 18.23
CA HIS A 385 -18.42 -6.24 17.39
C HIS A 385 -19.42 -5.15 17.81
N ALA A 386 -19.77 -5.07 19.10
CA ALA A 386 -20.71 -4.07 19.59
C ALA A 386 -20.22 -2.63 19.30
N LYS A 387 -18.93 -2.36 19.48
CA LYS A 387 -18.31 -1.07 19.13
C LYS A 387 -18.34 -0.79 17.63
N THR A 388 -18.06 -1.80 16.82
CA THR A 388 -18.17 -1.70 15.36
C THR A 388 -19.62 -1.39 14.96
N LYS A 389 -20.61 -2.00 15.62
CA LYS A 389 -22.05 -1.75 15.38
C LYS A 389 -22.51 -0.37 15.83
N GLU A 390 -21.97 0.17 16.93
CA GLU A 390 -22.23 1.57 17.32
C GLU A 390 -21.86 2.55 16.19
N ARG A 391 -20.79 2.25 15.44
CA ARG A 391 -20.34 3.04 14.28
C ARG A 391 -21.08 2.67 12.98
N ASN A 392 -21.55 1.43 12.87
CA ASN A 392 -22.25 0.88 11.71
C ASN A 392 -23.60 0.25 12.13
N PRO A 393 -24.66 1.06 12.36
CA PRO A 393 -25.91 0.57 12.97
C PRO A 393 -26.64 -0.50 12.16
N GLU A 394 -26.37 -0.60 10.85
CA GLU A 394 -26.94 -1.60 9.94
C GLU A 394 -26.28 -2.99 10.07
N MET A 395 -25.16 -3.09 10.79
CA MET A 395 -24.50 -4.38 11.00
C MET A 395 -25.39 -5.32 11.84
N PRO A 396 -25.53 -6.61 11.46
CA PRO A 396 -26.27 -7.57 12.25
C PRO A 396 -25.74 -7.67 13.68
N ASP A 397 -26.60 -8.01 14.63
CA ASP A 397 -26.17 -8.37 15.98
C ASP A 397 -25.26 -9.61 15.95
N TYR A 398 -24.41 -9.74 16.97
CA TYR A 398 -23.45 -10.84 17.05
C TYR A 398 -24.13 -12.21 16.93
N GLU A 399 -25.31 -12.38 17.55
CA GLU A 399 -26.08 -13.63 17.48
C GLU A 399 -26.79 -13.84 16.14
N GLU A 400 -26.94 -12.80 15.31
CA GLU A 400 -27.47 -12.93 13.94
C GLU A 400 -26.37 -13.29 12.94
N MET A 401 -25.11 -12.91 13.24
CA MET A 401 -23.94 -13.30 12.44
C MET A 401 -23.49 -14.74 12.69
N LYS A 402 -23.86 -15.30 13.85
CA LYS A 402 -23.55 -16.67 14.30
C LYS A 402 -24.61 -17.66 13.83
#